data_AF-A0A6C1QGX1-F1
#
_entry.id   AF-A0A6C1QGX1-F1
#
_cell.length_a   1.000
_cell.length_b   1.000
_cell.length_c   1.000
_cell.angle_alpha   90.00
_cell.angle_beta   90.00
_cell.angle_gamma   90.00
#
_symmetry.space_group_name_H-M   'P 1'
#
loop_
_entity.id
_entity.type
_entity.pdbx_description
1 polymer ?
#
loop_
_entity_poly.entity_id
_entity_poly.type
_entity_poly.pdbx_seq_one_letter_code
_entity_poly.pdbx_strand_id
1 'polypeptide(L)'
;MDNCGPADPFSCKKQRGSNLMFKKFLLQFFLFLLIAGLLWLGIRQINLYKAARIDERIEKLEERLGDLFLNIFAQQHRQITEPEVHEYLEYLTSEIFQKNNIDRESIDIYLLRSKTVNAFALPGRNIILLSGLIDYTETPEQLIGVIAHEIAHLEADHVMKKLSREVGIAVLLAAVSGNYNMELLREVAKLIASNSYSRAIETEADLMAMEYMINAGINPRGLIDLFKRFGEDFDILPSELQWLGTHPASEDRANQLKKKLEELAHTDFKVFDAEEWEQFKERLENP
;
A
#
# COMPACT_ATOMS: atom_id res chain seq x y z
N MET A 1 -2.44 -39.31 -61.51
CA MET A 1 -3.61 -39.78 -62.26
C MET A 1 -4.81 -39.46 -61.40
N ASP A 2 -5.39 -38.28 -61.63
CA ASP A 2 -6.51 -37.77 -60.84
C ASP A 2 -7.81 -38.33 -61.43
N ASN A 3 -8.41 -39.29 -60.73
CA ASN A 3 -9.74 -39.81 -61.06
C ASN A 3 -10.81 -38.78 -60.65
N CYS A 4 -11.18 -37.88 -61.57
CA CYS A 4 -12.40 -37.09 -61.47
C CYS A 4 -13.34 -37.50 -62.63
N GLY A 5 -14.37 -38.29 -62.30
CA GLY A 5 -15.44 -38.65 -63.23
C GLY A 5 -16.37 -37.48 -63.58
N PRO A 6 -17.29 -37.65 -64.54
CA PRO A 6 -18.08 -36.59 -65.15
C PRO A 6 -19.24 -36.17 -64.24
N ALA A 7 -18.95 -35.44 -63.17
CA ALA A 7 -19.96 -34.79 -62.35
C ALA A 7 -19.48 -33.41 -61.90
N ASP A 8 -20.18 -32.38 -62.40
CA ASP A 8 -20.25 -31.00 -61.93
C ASP A 8 -18.92 -30.24 -61.67
N PRO A 9 -18.51 -29.31 -62.56
CA PRO A 9 -17.35 -28.43 -62.40
C PRO A 9 -17.37 -27.57 -61.11
N PHE A 10 -18.54 -27.33 -60.51
CA PHE A 10 -18.68 -26.53 -59.29
C PHE A 10 -18.22 -27.29 -58.03
N SER A 11 -18.37 -28.62 -58.00
CA SER A 11 -18.00 -29.45 -56.85
C SER A 11 -16.47 -29.52 -56.64
N CYS A 12 -15.70 -29.64 -57.72
CA CYS A 12 -14.24 -29.74 -57.66
C CYS A 12 -13.56 -28.42 -57.20
N LYS A 13 -14.15 -27.26 -57.52
CA LYS A 13 -13.64 -25.94 -57.10
C LYS A 13 -13.80 -25.70 -55.60
N LYS A 14 -14.86 -26.24 -54.99
CA LYS A 14 -15.16 -26.13 -53.55
C LYS A 14 -14.20 -26.98 -52.69
N GLN A 15 -13.87 -28.19 -53.14
CA GLN A 15 -12.89 -29.07 -52.47
C GLN A 15 -11.46 -28.51 -52.51
N ARG A 16 -11.05 -27.89 -53.63
CA ARG A 16 -9.73 -27.24 -53.76
C ARG A 16 -9.59 -26.00 -52.86
N GLY A 17 -10.66 -25.20 -52.72
CA GLY A 17 -10.69 -24.04 -51.82
C GLY A 17 -10.64 -24.42 -50.33
N SER A 18 -11.35 -25.47 -49.93
CA SER A 18 -11.32 -26.03 -48.57
C SER A 18 -9.93 -26.51 -48.16
N ASN A 19 -9.26 -27.27 -49.02
CA ASN A 19 -7.88 -27.74 -48.77
C ASN A 19 -6.87 -26.59 -48.70
N LEU A 20 -7.05 -25.51 -49.46
CA LEU A 20 -6.19 -24.34 -49.39
C LEU A 20 -6.42 -23.54 -48.10
N MET A 21 -7.67 -23.38 -47.67
CA MET A 21 -8.04 -22.73 -46.40
C MET A 21 -7.50 -23.52 -45.20
N PHE A 22 -7.63 -24.85 -45.21
CA PHE A 22 -7.11 -25.72 -44.15
C PHE A 22 -5.57 -25.68 -44.07
N LYS A 23 -4.86 -25.66 -45.21
CA LYS A 23 -3.40 -25.49 -45.26
C LYS A 23 -2.94 -24.13 -44.73
N LYS A 24 -3.66 -23.04 -45.04
CA LYS A 24 -3.38 -21.70 -44.49
C LYS A 24 -3.60 -21.65 -42.98
N PHE A 25 -4.68 -22.27 -42.50
CA PHE A 25 -4.95 -22.40 -41.07
C PHE A 25 -3.83 -23.17 -40.35
N LEU A 26 -3.41 -24.32 -40.89
CA LEU A 26 -2.29 -25.09 -40.33
C LEU A 26 -1.00 -24.27 -40.29
N LEU A 27 -0.66 -23.55 -41.36
CA LEU A 27 0.52 -22.70 -41.41
C LEU A 27 0.48 -21.59 -40.35
N GLN A 28 -0.67 -20.91 -40.20
CA GLN A 28 -0.86 -19.87 -39.18
C GLN A 28 -0.78 -20.45 -37.76
N PHE A 29 -1.34 -21.64 -37.54
CA PHE A 29 -1.27 -22.35 -36.27
C PHE A 29 0.18 -22.71 -35.89
N PHE A 30 0.95 -23.28 -36.82
CA PHE A 30 2.36 -23.58 -36.58
C PHE A 30 3.21 -22.32 -36.41
N LEU A 31 2.92 -21.23 -37.13
CA LEU A 31 3.59 -19.95 -36.96
C LEU A 31 3.29 -19.34 -35.57
N PHE A 32 2.04 -19.43 -35.11
CA PHE A 32 1.67 -19.02 -33.77
C PHE A 32 2.41 -19.84 -32.71
N LEU A 33 2.45 -21.17 -32.84
CA LEU A 33 3.20 -22.04 -31.92
C LEU A 33 4.70 -21.74 -31.93
N LEU A 34 5.28 -21.43 -33.09
CA LEU A 34 6.67 -21.02 -33.21
C LEU A 34 6.92 -19.70 -32.47
N ILE A 35 6.08 -18.68 -32.68
CA ILE A 35 6.20 -17.38 -32.01
C ILE A 35 6.02 -17.55 -30.50
N ALA A 36 5.00 -18.29 -30.06
CA ALA A 36 4.75 -18.59 -28.65
C ALA A 36 5.92 -19.36 -28.02
N GLY A 37 6.49 -20.34 -28.73
CA GLY A 37 7.66 -21.09 -28.28
C GLY A 37 8.92 -20.23 -28.19
N LEU A 38 9.15 -19.32 -29.14
CA LEU A 38 10.26 -18.36 -29.11
C LEU A 38 10.10 -17.34 -27.97
N LEU A 39 8.89 -16.83 -27.76
CA LEU A 39 8.58 -15.97 -26.62
C LEU A 39 8.80 -16.70 -25.29
N TRP A 40 8.34 -17.94 -25.17
CA TRP A 40 8.57 -18.78 -23.99
C TRP A 40 10.05 -19.04 -23.73
N LEU A 41 10.83 -19.35 -24.77
CA LEU A 41 12.28 -19.51 -24.66
C LEU A 41 12.98 -18.21 -24.26
N GLY A 42 12.51 -17.07 -24.75
CA GLY A 42 12.99 -15.74 -24.37
C GLY A 42 12.69 -15.42 -22.90
N ILE A 43 11.46 -15.68 -22.44
CA ILE A 43 11.06 -15.52 -21.03
C ILE A 43 11.88 -16.44 -20.13
N ARG A 44 12.13 -17.70 -20.55
CA ARG A 44 12.99 -18.64 -19.81
C ARG A 44 14.46 -18.22 -19.76
N GLN A 45 14.91 -17.35 -20.67
CA GLN A 45 16.25 -16.76 -20.62
C GLN A 45 16.34 -15.54 -19.69
N ILE A 46 15.22 -15.06 -19.15
CA ILE A 46 15.25 -14.13 -18.03
C ILE A 46 15.78 -14.90 -16.82
N ASN A 47 17.09 -14.78 -16.63
CA ASN A 47 17.82 -15.45 -15.57
C ASN A 47 17.31 -14.96 -14.21
N LEU A 48 17.09 -15.87 -13.25
CA LEU A 48 16.75 -15.53 -11.86
C LEU A 48 17.74 -14.52 -11.27
N TYR A 49 19.01 -14.55 -11.70
CA TYR A 49 20.01 -13.55 -11.32
C TYR A 49 19.71 -12.12 -11.83
N LYS A 50 19.11 -11.99 -13.02
CA LYS A 50 18.64 -10.69 -13.52
C LYS A 50 17.40 -10.19 -12.77
N ALA A 51 16.52 -11.10 -12.36
CA ALA A 51 15.38 -10.78 -11.50
C ALA A 51 15.85 -10.30 -10.12
N ALA A 52 16.72 -11.06 -9.45
CA ALA A 52 17.29 -10.67 -8.15
C ALA A 52 18.03 -9.32 -8.19
N ARG A 53 18.74 -9.01 -9.29
CA ARG A 53 19.40 -7.70 -9.49
C ARG A 53 18.39 -6.57 -9.76
N ILE A 54 17.21 -6.87 -10.28
CA ILE A 54 16.12 -5.90 -10.42
C ILE A 54 15.51 -5.63 -9.05
N ASP A 55 15.33 -6.67 -8.22
CA ASP A 55 14.81 -6.54 -6.86
C ASP A 55 15.72 -5.63 -6.00
N GLU A 56 17.03 -5.88 -5.99
CA GLU A 56 18.02 -5.01 -5.29
C GLU A 56 17.99 -3.55 -5.79
N ARG A 57 17.73 -3.34 -7.08
CA ARG A 57 17.60 -1.97 -7.65
C ARG A 57 16.31 -1.29 -7.25
N ILE A 58 15.23 -2.05 -7.10
CA ILE A 58 13.93 -1.54 -6.66
C ILE A 58 14.00 -1.21 -5.17
N GLU A 59 14.57 -2.08 -4.34
CA GLU A 59 14.80 -1.81 -2.91
C GLU A 59 15.63 -0.53 -2.72
N LYS A 60 16.75 -0.39 -3.45
CA LYS A 60 17.58 0.81 -3.38
C LYS A 60 16.89 2.06 -3.94
N LEU A 61 16.01 1.92 -4.93
CA LEU A 61 15.19 3.01 -5.43
C LEU A 61 14.21 3.45 -4.35
N GLU A 62 13.54 2.50 -3.72
CA GLU A 62 12.58 2.71 -2.66
C GLU A 62 13.21 3.41 -1.45
N GLU A 63 14.37 2.93 -0.96
CA GLU A 63 15.15 3.56 0.12
C GLU A 63 15.46 5.03 -0.20
N ARG A 64 16.00 5.30 -1.39
CA ARG A 64 16.34 6.67 -1.83
C ARG A 64 15.12 7.58 -1.98
N LEU A 65 14.00 7.04 -2.45
CA LEU A 65 12.75 7.79 -2.51
C LEU A 65 12.28 8.13 -1.09
N GLY A 66 12.39 7.18 -0.16
CA GLY A 66 12.11 7.37 1.26
C GLY A 66 12.90 8.54 1.84
N ASP A 67 14.22 8.51 1.69
CA ASP A 67 15.11 9.58 2.14
C ASP A 67 14.73 10.95 1.56
N LEU A 68 14.44 11.02 0.26
CA LEU A 68 14.06 12.27 -0.40
C LEU A 68 12.74 12.82 0.15
N PHE A 69 11.73 11.98 0.31
CA PHE A 69 10.43 12.42 0.82
C PHE A 69 10.48 12.78 2.30
N LEU A 70 11.16 11.98 3.12
CA LEU A 70 11.38 12.29 4.52
C LEU A 70 12.03 13.66 4.69
N ASN A 71 13.07 13.96 3.90
CA ASN A 71 13.71 15.28 3.92
C ASN A 71 12.77 16.42 3.53
N ILE A 72 11.85 16.21 2.58
CA ILE A 72 10.85 17.22 2.19
C ILE A 72 9.89 17.49 3.35
N PHE A 73 9.38 16.45 4.02
CA PHE A 73 8.45 16.61 5.14
C PHE A 73 9.14 17.19 6.39
N ALA A 74 10.34 16.73 6.71
CA ALA A 74 11.13 17.22 7.84
C ALA A 74 11.56 18.70 7.68
N GLN A 75 11.65 19.21 6.45
CA GLN A 75 11.86 20.65 6.21
C GLN A 75 10.59 21.48 6.45
N GLN A 76 9.41 20.87 6.33
CA GLN A 76 8.13 21.56 6.50
C GLN A 76 7.62 21.51 7.94
N HIS A 77 7.98 20.47 8.68
CA HIS A 77 7.50 20.22 10.03
C HIS A 77 8.67 19.91 10.97
N ARG A 78 8.62 20.47 12.19
CA ARG A 78 9.57 20.09 13.25
C ARG A 78 9.34 18.63 13.62
N GLN A 79 10.38 17.80 13.54
CA GLN A 79 10.36 16.46 14.10
C GLN A 79 10.35 16.51 15.63
N ILE A 80 9.52 15.67 16.24
CA ILE A 80 9.49 15.42 17.69
C ILE A 80 10.49 14.29 17.94
N THR A 81 11.52 14.55 18.75
CA THR A 81 12.66 13.64 19.00
C THR A 81 12.86 13.35 20.48
N GLU A 82 11.94 13.82 21.32
CA GLU A 82 11.94 13.68 22.75
C GLU A 82 11.86 12.17 23.12
N PRO A 83 12.84 11.59 23.85
CA PRO A 83 12.93 10.14 24.06
C PRO A 83 11.68 9.53 24.69
N GLU A 84 11.09 10.20 25.68
CA GLU A 84 9.90 9.71 26.38
C GLU A 84 8.70 9.51 25.46
N VAL A 85 8.56 10.38 24.44
CA VAL A 85 7.48 10.29 23.45
C VAL A 85 7.72 9.08 22.54
N HIS A 86 8.96 8.88 22.10
CA HIS A 86 9.34 7.74 21.27
C HIS A 86 9.20 6.42 22.03
N GLU A 87 9.68 6.34 23.26
CA GLU A 87 9.58 5.15 24.10
C GLU A 87 8.12 4.73 24.31
N TYR A 88 7.21 5.69 24.54
CA TYR A 88 5.80 5.38 24.68
C TYR A 88 5.17 4.92 23.35
N LEU A 89 5.50 5.58 22.24
CA LEU A 89 5.03 5.15 20.91
C LEU A 89 5.52 3.73 20.56
N GLU A 90 6.76 3.41 20.90
CA GLU A 90 7.32 2.06 20.77
C GLU A 90 6.60 1.07 21.67
N TYR A 91 6.32 1.43 22.92
CA TYR A 91 5.54 0.59 23.83
C TYR A 91 4.16 0.25 23.23
N LEU A 92 3.44 1.24 22.71
CA LEU A 92 2.11 1.05 22.11
C LEU A 92 2.13 0.10 20.91
N THR A 93 3.19 0.16 20.10
CA THR A 93 3.28 -0.58 18.82
C THR A 93 4.06 -1.89 18.92
N SER A 94 4.81 -2.11 20.01
CA SER A 94 5.71 -3.26 20.19
C SER A 94 5.05 -4.62 19.92
N GLU A 95 3.85 -4.86 20.44
CA GLU A 95 3.12 -6.12 20.25
C GLU A 95 2.66 -6.32 18.80
N ILE A 96 2.39 -5.24 18.05
CA ILE A 96 2.06 -5.34 16.62
C ILE A 96 3.24 -5.96 15.87
N PHE A 97 4.46 -5.49 16.10
CA PHE A 97 5.65 -6.07 15.46
C PHE A 97 5.90 -7.51 15.92
N GLN A 98 5.94 -7.73 17.23
CA GLN A 98 6.32 -9.02 17.82
C GLN A 98 5.35 -10.15 17.46
N LYS A 99 4.04 -9.91 17.51
CA LYS A 99 3.03 -10.96 17.32
C LYS A 99 2.70 -11.25 15.86
N ASN A 100 3.08 -10.35 14.95
CA ASN A 100 2.83 -10.51 13.51
C ASN A 100 4.08 -10.91 12.71
N ASN A 101 5.20 -11.21 13.39
CA ASN A 101 6.49 -11.52 12.77
C ASN A 101 6.98 -10.42 11.80
N ILE A 102 6.68 -9.16 12.13
CA ILE A 102 7.15 -8.01 11.37
C ILE A 102 8.43 -7.52 12.03
N ASP A 103 9.51 -7.40 11.25
CA ASP A 103 10.77 -6.90 11.76
C ASP A 103 10.63 -5.42 12.14
N ARG A 104 10.74 -5.12 13.45
CA ARG A 104 10.66 -3.76 13.97
C ARG A 104 11.76 -2.86 13.41
N GLU A 105 12.95 -3.38 13.14
CA GLU A 105 14.06 -2.61 12.60
C GLU A 105 13.87 -2.26 11.11
N SER A 106 12.90 -2.91 10.46
CA SER A 106 12.60 -2.66 9.04
C SER A 106 11.62 -1.52 8.78
N ILE A 107 11.02 -0.94 9.83
CA ILE A 107 10.04 0.15 9.70
C ILE A 107 10.40 1.28 10.68
N ASP A 108 10.58 2.48 10.16
CA ASP A 108 10.83 3.68 10.96
C ASP A 108 9.56 4.53 11.08
N ILE A 109 9.23 4.98 12.30
CA ILE A 109 8.09 5.86 12.57
C ILE A 109 8.60 7.25 12.96
N TYR A 110 8.30 8.24 12.14
CA TYR A 110 8.69 9.63 12.35
C TYR A 110 7.51 10.45 12.83
N LEU A 111 7.63 11.04 14.02
CA LEU A 111 6.61 11.93 14.57
C LEU A 111 6.93 13.39 14.20
N LEU A 112 6.03 14.03 13.46
CA LEU A 112 6.16 15.41 13.02
C LEU A 112 5.10 16.32 13.66
N ARG A 113 5.52 17.50 14.11
CA ARG A 113 4.62 18.50 14.69
C ARG A 113 3.73 19.10 13.61
N SER A 114 2.43 18.84 13.71
CA SER A 114 1.39 19.44 12.87
C SER A 114 0.03 19.35 13.56
N LYS A 115 -0.86 20.34 13.32
CA LYS A 115 -2.26 20.26 13.75
C LYS A 115 -3.11 19.36 12.85
N THR A 116 -2.57 18.98 11.70
CA THR A 116 -3.25 18.11 10.76
C THR A 116 -3.38 16.70 11.35
N VAL A 117 -4.60 16.17 11.29
CA VAL A 117 -4.92 14.79 11.67
C VAL A 117 -4.56 13.89 10.50
N ASN A 118 -3.35 13.33 10.51
CA ASN A 118 -2.89 12.41 9.45
C ASN A 118 -1.74 11.50 9.89
N ALA A 119 -1.63 10.38 9.20
CA ALA A 119 -0.46 9.51 9.15
C ALA A 119 -0.37 8.91 7.74
N PHE A 120 0.82 8.58 7.26
CA PHE A 120 0.98 7.94 5.97
C PHE A 120 2.30 7.19 5.85
N ALA A 121 2.24 6.03 5.19
CA ALA A 121 3.39 5.28 4.75
C ALA A 121 4.12 5.93 3.55
N LEU A 122 5.45 5.92 3.61
CA LEU A 122 6.39 6.39 2.59
C LEU A 122 7.21 5.22 2.04
N PRO A 123 7.82 5.38 0.84
CA PRO A 123 8.87 4.49 0.37
C PRO A 123 10.00 4.36 1.40
N GLY A 124 10.72 3.25 1.34
CA GLY A 124 11.80 2.94 2.28
C GLY A 124 11.27 2.49 3.63
N ARG A 125 10.00 2.05 3.68
CA ARG A 125 9.35 1.53 4.89
C ARG A 125 9.30 2.54 6.04
N ASN A 126 9.10 3.80 5.70
CA ASN A 126 8.97 4.88 6.68
C ASN A 126 7.49 5.22 6.90
N ILE A 127 7.07 5.49 8.13
CA ILE A 127 5.74 6.01 8.46
C ILE A 127 5.90 7.42 8.99
N ILE A 128 5.16 8.37 8.44
CA ILE A 128 5.03 9.71 9.00
C ILE A 128 3.76 9.76 9.85
N LEU A 129 3.92 10.10 11.13
CA LEU A 129 2.82 10.34 12.06
C LEU A 129 2.78 11.84 12.38
N LEU A 130 1.62 12.48 12.22
CA LEU A 130 1.45 13.89 12.58
C LEU A 130 0.86 14.00 14.00
N SER A 131 1.40 14.91 14.82
CA SER A 131 0.96 15.07 16.22
C SER A 131 -0.56 15.31 16.36
N GLY A 132 -1.18 16.01 15.41
CA GLY A 132 -2.63 16.24 15.41
C GLY A 132 -3.45 14.95 15.34
N LEU A 133 -2.91 13.86 14.78
CA LEU A 133 -3.58 12.56 14.86
C LEU A 133 -3.61 12.03 16.29
N ILE A 134 -2.52 12.18 17.02
CA ILE A 134 -2.44 11.77 18.42
C ILE A 134 -3.42 12.58 19.27
N ASP A 135 -3.43 13.91 19.09
CA ASP A 135 -4.34 14.82 19.77
C ASP A 135 -5.82 14.50 19.47
N TYR A 136 -6.11 14.05 18.24
CA TYR A 136 -7.44 13.63 17.83
C TYR A 136 -7.84 12.33 18.54
N THR A 137 -7.00 11.31 18.56
CA THR A 137 -7.35 9.98 19.11
C THR A 137 -7.73 9.99 20.59
N GLU A 138 -8.85 9.36 20.93
CA GLU A 138 -9.38 9.26 22.30
C GLU A 138 -8.72 8.15 23.11
N THR A 139 -8.29 7.07 22.45
CA THR A 139 -7.68 5.92 23.13
C THR A 139 -6.41 5.46 22.40
N PRO A 140 -5.48 4.80 23.10
CA PRO A 140 -4.29 4.22 22.46
C PRO A 140 -4.62 3.25 21.34
N GLU A 141 -5.71 2.46 21.48
CA GLU A 141 -6.13 1.50 20.44
C GLU A 141 -6.53 2.18 19.13
N GLN A 142 -7.03 3.42 19.18
CA GLN A 142 -7.33 4.18 17.96
C GLN A 142 -6.04 4.56 17.22
N LEU A 143 -5.03 5.07 17.95
CA LEU A 143 -3.73 5.39 17.37
C LEU A 143 -3.03 4.14 16.83
N ILE A 144 -3.01 3.06 17.62
CA ILE A 144 -2.44 1.77 17.21
C ILE A 144 -3.14 1.25 15.96
N GLY A 145 -4.47 1.41 15.86
CA GLY A 145 -5.23 1.03 14.68
C GLY A 145 -4.75 1.73 13.41
N VAL A 146 -4.52 3.04 13.47
CA VAL A 146 -3.98 3.79 12.31
C VAL A 146 -2.56 3.35 11.99
N ILE A 147 -1.70 3.18 12.99
CA ILE A 147 -0.32 2.72 12.75
C ILE A 147 -0.32 1.30 12.15
N ALA A 148 -1.17 0.39 12.64
CA ALA A 148 -1.32 -0.94 12.08
C ALA A 148 -1.82 -0.90 10.63
N HIS A 149 -2.69 0.06 10.28
CA HIS A 149 -3.13 0.31 8.91
C HIS A 149 -1.99 0.79 8.01
N GLU A 150 -1.17 1.74 8.46
CA GLU A 150 0.01 2.17 7.70
C GLU A 150 1.06 1.06 7.56
N ILE A 151 1.27 0.24 8.60
CA ILE A 151 2.11 -0.96 8.51
C ILE A 151 1.56 -1.93 7.47
N ALA A 152 0.24 -2.14 7.43
CA ALA A 152 -0.38 -3.00 6.42
C ALA A 152 -0.15 -2.50 4.99
N HIS A 153 -0.15 -1.18 4.76
CA HIS A 153 0.24 -0.62 3.47
C HIS A 153 1.69 -0.92 3.09
N LEU A 154 2.62 -0.91 4.06
CA LEU A 154 4.02 -1.26 3.84
C LEU A 154 4.19 -2.75 3.55
N GLU A 155 3.60 -3.62 4.36
CA GLU A 155 3.70 -5.09 4.20
C GLU A 155 3.04 -5.60 2.91
N ALA A 156 2.05 -4.87 2.38
CA ALA A 156 1.41 -5.19 1.10
C ALA A 156 2.02 -4.44 -0.10
N ASP A 157 3.16 -3.77 0.05
CA ASP A 157 3.85 -2.95 -0.97
C ASP A 157 2.96 -1.89 -1.64
N HIS A 158 1.90 -1.43 -0.96
CA HIS A 158 0.90 -0.54 -1.57
C HIS A 158 1.53 0.78 -2.04
N VAL A 159 2.49 1.31 -1.28
CA VAL A 159 3.18 2.57 -1.59
C VAL A 159 3.94 2.46 -2.92
N MET A 160 4.83 1.47 -3.05
CA MET A 160 5.63 1.28 -4.26
C MET A 160 4.81 0.83 -5.45
N LYS A 161 3.76 0.01 -5.25
CA LYS A 161 2.81 -0.36 -6.32
C LYS A 161 2.09 0.88 -6.86
N LYS A 162 1.62 1.78 -5.99
CA LYS A 162 0.95 3.03 -6.39
C LYS A 162 1.90 3.96 -7.13
N LEU A 163 3.08 4.23 -6.58
CA LEU A 163 4.08 5.10 -7.22
C LEU A 163 4.50 4.57 -8.58
N SER A 164 4.77 3.26 -8.68
CA SER A 164 5.13 2.63 -9.95
C SER A 164 4.02 2.73 -10.99
N ARG A 165 2.76 2.67 -10.56
CA ARG A 165 1.58 2.76 -11.43
C ARG A 165 1.27 4.19 -11.88
N GLU A 166 1.35 5.16 -10.98
CA GLU A 166 0.92 6.55 -11.24
C GLU A 166 2.04 7.41 -11.83
N VAL A 167 3.27 7.24 -11.35
CA VAL A 167 4.43 8.05 -11.76
C VAL A 167 5.26 7.32 -12.83
N GLY A 168 5.34 5.99 -12.73
CA GLY A 168 6.14 5.17 -13.62
C GLY A 168 7.58 5.00 -13.14
N ILE A 169 8.08 3.75 -13.17
CA ILE A 169 9.40 3.37 -12.65
C ILE A 169 10.54 4.19 -13.31
N ALA A 170 10.45 4.51 -14.60
CA ALA A 170 11.48 5.28 -15.29
C ALA A 170 11.62 6.72 -14.74
N VAL A 171 10.51 7.36 -14.37
CA VAL A 171 10.49 8.71 -13.79
C VAL A 171 11.02 8.67 -12.37
N LEU A 172 10.63 7.67 -11.57
CA LEU A 172 11.14 7.46 -10.22
C LEU A 172 12.66 7.22 -10.21
N LEU A 173 13.17 6.41 -11.14
CA LEU A 173 14.61 6.18 -11.31
C LEU A 173 15.36 7.47 -11.68
N ALA A 174 14.77 8.31 -12.53
CA ALA A 174 15.35 9.61 -12.87
C ALA A 174 15.39 10.54 -11.64
N ALA A 175 14.33 10.54 -10.82
CA ALA A 175 14.23 11.35 -9.61
C ALA A 175 15.34 11.02 -8.57
N VAL A 176 15.75 9.76 -8.45
CA VAL A 176 16.83 9.36 -7.51
C VAL A 176 18.24 9.35 -8.11
N SER A 177 18.40 9.75 -9.38
CA SER A 177 19.69 9.70 -10.10
C SER A 177 20.59 10.92 -9.86
N GLY A 178 20.12 11.91 -9.09
CA GLY A 178 20.86 13.16 -8.80
C GLY A 178 20.63 14.29 -9.82
N ASN A 179 19.95 14.01 -10.94
CA ASN A 179 19.50 15.01 -11.93
C ASN A 179 18.01 15.35 -11.74
N TYR A 180 17.56 15.55 -10.51
CA TYR A 180 16.15 15.73 -10.23
C TYR A 180 15.69 17.18 -10.42
N ASN A 181 14.50 17.32 -11.02
CA ASN A 181 13.74 18.54 -10.96
C ASN A 181 13.07 18.62 -9.58
N MET A 182 13.41 19.61 -8.77
CA MET A 182 12.84 19.80 -7.43
C MET A 182 11.30 19.95 -7.48
N GLU A 183 10.76 20.53 -8.57
CA GLU A 183 9.32 20.67 -8.73
C GLU A 183 8.64 19.30 -8.92
N LEU A 184 9.24 18.41 -9.72
CA LEU A 184 8.74 17.04 -9.88
C LEU A 184 8.75 16.28 -8.55
N LEU A 185 9.81 16.40 -7.76
CA LEU A 185 9.87 15.77 -6.43
C LEU A 185 8.77 16.28 -5.52
N ARG A 186 8.47 17.58 -5.54
CA ARG A 186 7.37 18.17 -4.77
C ARG A 186 6.01 17.69 -5.24
N GLU A 187 5.80 17.52 -6.54
CA GLU A 187 4.56 16.95 -7.07
C GLU A 187 4.37 15.49 -6.64
N VAL A 188 5.42 14.67 -6.70
CA VAL A 188 5.35 13.28 -6.23
C VAL A 188 5.16 13.23 -4.70
N ALA A 189 5.84 14.09 -3.94
CA ALA A 189 5.63 14.19 -2.49
C ALA A 189 4.19 14.55 -2.15
N LYS A 190 3.56 15.48 -2.89
CA LYS A 190 2.14 15.80 -2.74
C LYS A 190 1.24 14.62 -3.06
N LEU A 191 1.55 13.85 -4.10
CA LEU A 191 0.79 12.66 -4.49
C LEU A 191 0.82 11.57 -3.41
N ILE A 192 1.95 11.44 -2.69
CA ILE A 192 2.07 10.56 -1.53
C ILE A 192 1.33 11.16 -0.33
N ALA A 193 1.46 12.46 -0.08
CA ALA A 193 0.74 13.13 1.00
C ALA A 193 -0.79 13.08 0.82
N SER A 194 -1.28 13.04 -0.42
CA SER A 194 -2.70 12.98 -0.77
C SER A 194 -3.21 11.53 -0.92
N ASN A 195 -2.59 10.57 -0.22
CA ASN A 195 -2.52 9.11 -0.41
C ASN A 195 -3.81 8.29 -0.69
N SER A 196 -4.68 8.74 -1.59
CA SER A 196 -5.91 8.04 -1.95
C SER A 196 -5.60 6.72 -2.63
N TYR A 197 -5.88 5.62 -1.93
CA TYR A 197 -5.88 4.29 -2.52
C TYR A 197 -7.26 3.89 -3.01
N SER A 198 -7.29 2.86 -3.85
CA SER A 198 -8.55 2.24 -4.26
C SER A 198 -9.23 1.57 -3.08
N ARG A 199 -10.57 1.49 -3.08
CA ARG A 199 -11.34 0.80 -2.02
C ARG A 199 -10.84 -0.63 -1.72
N ALA A 200 -10.40 -1.37 -2.74
CA ALA A 200 -9.89 -2.72 -2.56
C ALA A 200 -8.58 -2.74 -1.76
N ILE A 201 -7.67 -1.80 -2.04
CA ILE A 201 -6.40 -1.64 -1.32
C ILE A 201 -6.65 -1.21 0.12
N GLU A 202 -7.55 -0.26 0.35
CA GLU A 202 -7.96 0.15 1.70
C GLU A 202 -8.57 -1.01 2.49
N THR A 203 -9.42 -1.81 1.84
CA THR A 203 -10.05 -2.98 2.47
C THR A 203 -9.02 -4.05 2.84
N GLU A 204 -8.02 -4.27 1.99
CA GLU A 204 -6.90 -5.17 2.27
C GLU A 204 -6.10 -4.68 3.49
N ALA A 205 -5.72 -3.40 3.49
CA ALA A 205 -5.01 -2.79 4.62
C ALA A 205 -5.82 -2.83 5.93
N ASP A 206 -7.13 -2.60 5.87
CA ASP A 206 -8.02 -2.67 7.03
C ASP A 206 -8.09 -4.07 7.65
N LEU A 207 -8.25 -5.09 6.81
CA LEU A 207 -8.35 -6.47 7.27
C LEU A 207 -7.03 -6.94 7.87
N MET A 208 -5.91 -6.57 7.25
CA MET A 208 -4.57 -6.84 7.78
C MET A 208 -4.33 -6.10 9.10
N ALA A 209 -4.68 -4.82 9.19
CA ALA A 209 -4.55 -4.04 10.43
C ALA A 209 -5.38 -4.64 11.57
N MET A 210 -6.62 -5.05 11.28
CA MET A 210 -7.46 -5.76 12.24
C MET A 210 -6.82 -7.07 12.69
N GLU A 211 -6.30 -7.89 11.76
CA GLU A 211 -5.58 -9.12 12.09
C GLU A 211 -4.35 -8.83 12.96
N TYR A 212 -3.59 -7.78 12.64
CA TYR A 212 -2.43 -7.37 13.41
C TYR A 212 -2.78 -7.02 14.84
N MET A 213 -3.84 -6.24 15.04
CA MET A 213 -4.34 -5.89 16.37
C MET A 213 -4.82 -7.12 17.14
N ILE A 214 -5.57 -8.02 16.50
CA ILE A 214 -6.06 -9.26 17.13
C ILE A 214 -4.89 -10.14 17.57
N ASN A 215 -3.89 -10.36 16.72
CA ASN A 215 -2.70 -11.15 17.04
C ASN A 215 -1.90 -10.52 18.18
N ALA A 216 -1.85 -9.18 18.24
CA ALA A 216 -1.24 -8.41 19.32
C ALA A 216 -2.06 -8.39 20.62
N GLY A 217 -3.27 -8.97 20.64
CA GLY A 217 -4.18 -8.90 21.78
C GLY A 217 -4.71 -7.49 22.02
N ILE A 218 -4.73 -6.62 21.00
CA ILE A 218 -5.19 -5.23 21.04
C ILE A 218 -6.58 -5.16 20.45
N ASN A 219 -7.49 -4.41 21.07
CA ASN A 219 -8.88 -4.37 20.66
C ASN A 219 -9.06 -3.63 19.31
N PRO A 220 -9.45 -4.32 18.21
CA PRO A 220 -9.60 -3.67 16.90
C PRO A 220 -10.81 -2.73 16.82
N ARG A 221 -11.64 -2.64 17.88
CA ARG A 221 -12.69 -1.62 17.97
C ARG A 221 -12.14 -0.20 17.91
N GLY A 222 -10.90 0.04 18.37
CA GLY A 222 -10.27 1.36 18.24
C GLY A 222 -10.27 1.87 16.79
N LEU A 223 -9.86 1.04 15.83
CA LEU A 223 -9.87 1.40 14.42
C LEU A 223 -11.29 1.63 13.88
N ILE A 224 -12.24 0.78 14.27
CA ILE A 224 -13.64 0.86 13.85
C ILE A 224 -14.30 2.15 14.34
N ASP A 225 -14.08 2.49 15.62
CA ASP A 225 -14.68 3.65 16.24
C ASP A 225 -14.06 4.94 15.71
N LEU A 226 -12.75 4.93 15.42
CA LEU A 226 -12.09 6.04 14.75
C LEU A 226 -12.66 6.28 13.34
N PHE A 227 -12.92 5.22 12.55
CA PHE A 227 -13.53 5.36 11.23
C PHE A 227 -14.94 5.95 11.28
N LYS A 228 -15.74 5.56 12.28
CA LYS A 228 -17.07 6.17 12.47
C LYS A 228 -16.96 7.64 12.82
N ARG A 229 -16.07 7.98 13.76
CA ARG A 229 -15.91 9.37 14.21
C ARG A 229 -15.42 10.28 13.09
N PHE A 230 -14.51 9.79 12.26
CA PHE A 230 -14.13 10.49 11.03
C PHE A 230 -15.32 10.74 10.10
N GLY A 231 -16.24 9.78 9.95
CA GLY A 231 -17.47 9.95 9.18
C GLY A 231 -18.42 11.01 9.78
N GLU A 232 -18.48 11.13 11.10
CA GLU A 232 -19.30 12.12 11.82
C GLU A 232 -18.69 13.53 11.74
N ASP A 233 -17.36 13.65 11.87
CA ASP A 233 -16.66 14.93 11.91
C ASP A 233 -16.33 15.52 10.52
N PHE A 234 -16.50 14.74 9.45
CA PHE A 234 -16.15 15.17 8.08
C PHE A 234 -16.86 16.46 7.66
N ASP A 235 -18.11 16.65 8.06
CA ASP A 235 -18.90 17.85 7.73
C ASP A 235 -18.46 19.10 8.52
N ILE A 236 -17.67 18.93 9.59
CA ILE A 236 -17.33 19.99 10.55
C ILE A 236 -15.88 20.46 10.38
N LEU A 237 -14.93 19.57 10.07
CA LEU A 237 -13.49 19.90 9.98
C LEU A 237 -12.78 19.40 8.70
N PRO A 238 -13.23 19.76 7.48
CA PRO A 238 -12.71 19.16 6.24
C PRO A 238 -11.22 19.43 5.97
N SER A 239 -10.69 20.58 6.39
CA SER A 239 -9.31 20.98 6.09
C SER A 239 -8.27 20.44 7.07
N GLU A 240 -8.70 20.05 8.27
CA GLU A 240 -7.83 19.60 9.36
C GLU A 240 -7.78 18.06 9.44
N LEU A 241 -8.84 17.39 8.99
CA LEU A 241 -8.96 15.94 8.84
C LEU A 241 -8.40 15.46 7.48
N GLN A 242 -7.08 15.56 7.30
CA GLN A 242 -6.47 15.08 6.05
C GLN A 242 -6.47 13.56 5.92
N TRP A 243 -6.50 12.82 7.02
CA TRP A 243 -6.60 11.36 6.98
C TRP A 243 -7.85 10.89 6.22
N LEU A 244 -8.97 11.62 6.28
CA LEU A 244 -10.17 11.33 5.47
C LEU A 244 -9.99 11.62 3.97
N GLY A 245 -9.14 12.58 3.63
CA GLY A 245 -8.82 12.90 2.23
C GLY A 245 -7.87 11.89 1.61
N THR A 246 -6.95 11.34 2.40
CA THR A 246 -5.98 10.33 1.98
C THR A 246 -6.57 8.92 2.08
N HIS A 247 -7.28 8.63 3.15
CA HIS A 247 -7.97 7.37 3.42
C HIS A 247 -9.45 7.68 3.68
N PRO A 248 -10.30 7.75 2.64
CA PRO A 248 -11.72 8.00 2.86
C PRO A 248 -12.30 6.93 3.80
N ALA A 249 -12.60 7.35 5.03
CA ALA A 249 -13.30 6.54 6.01
C ALA A 249 -14.74 6.44 5.54
N SER A 250 -15.06 5.36 4.86
CA SER A 250 -16.45 5.03 4.58
C SER A 250 -17.04 4.34 5.81
N GLU A 251 -18.25 4.74 6.20
CA GLU A 251 -19.10 4.00 7.14
C GLU A 251 -19.15 2.50 6.79
N ASP A 252 -19.10 2.17 5.50
CA ASP A 252 -19.01 0.81 4.95
C ASP A 252 -17.78 0.02 5.46
N ARG A 253 -16.60 0.65 5.53
CA ARG A 253 -15.36 0.02 6.04
C ARG A 253 -15.49 -0.28 7.53
N ALA A 254 -16.01 0.67 8.31
CA ALA A 254 -16.29 0.47 9.73
C ALA A 254 -17.30 -0.69 9.94
N ASN A 255 -18.36 -0.73 9.14
CA ASN A 255 -19.36 -1.79 9.19
C ASN A 255 -18.80 -3.16 8.77
N GLN A 256 -17.93 -3.20 7.75
CA GLN A 256 -17.25 -4.42 7.32
C GLN A 256 -16.35 -4.98 8.43
N LEU A 257 -15.52 -4.13 9.02
CA LEU A 257 -14.65 -4.51 10.14
C LEU A 257 -15.48 -4.94 11.35
N LYS A 258 -16.54 -4.20 11.70
CA LYS A 258 -17.45 -4.58 12.79
C LYS A 258 -18.03 -5.98 12.58
N LYS A 259 -18.54 -6.28 11.39
CA LYS A 259 -19.07 -7.60 11.06
C LYS A 259 -18.00 -8.67 11.19
N LYS A 260 -16.78 -8.41 10.70
CA LYS A 260 -15.65 -9.34 10.79
C LYS A 260 -15.27 -9.62 12.25
N LEU A 261 -15.27 -8.59 13.09
CA LEU A 261 -15.00 -8.71 14.52
C LEU A 261 -16.09 -9.52 15.26
N GLU A 262 -17.36 -9.37 14.88
CA GLU A 262 -18.47 -10.14 15.46
C GLU A 262 -18.42 -11.64 15.10
N GLU A 263 -17.80 -12.00 13.98
CA GLU A 263 -17.56 -13.39 13.58
C GLU A 263 -16.45 -14.07 14.43
N LEU A 264 -15.60 -13.29 15.09
CA LEU A 264 -14.52 -13.79 15.93
C LEU A 264 -15.04 -14.03 17.35
N ALA A 265 -14.70 -15.18 17.93
CA ALA A 265 -15.05 -15.51 19.31
C ALA A 265 -14.43 -14.49 20.29
N HIS A 266 -15.09 -14.28 21.43
CA HIS A 266 -14.64 -13.34 22.46
C HIS A 266 -13.17 -13.58 22.87
N THR A 267 -12.28 -12.70 22.40
CA THR A 267 -10.91 -12.55 22.89
C THR A 267 -10.89 -11.49 23.97
N ASP A 268 -10.26 -11.81 25.10
CA ASP A 268 -9.87 -10.79 26.07
C ASP A 268 -8.73 -9.98 25.45
N PHE A 269 -8.93 -8.67 25.35
CA PHE A 269 -7.94 -7.74 24.83
C PHE A 269 -7.21 -7.03 25.96
N LYS A 270 -5.95 -6.65 25.72
CA LYS A 270 -5.17 -5.76 26.57
C LYS A 270 -5.95 -4.46 26.79
N VAL A 271 -5.98 -4.01 28.03
CA VAL A 271 -6.49 -2.69 28.41
C VAL A 271 -5.30 -1.77 28.59
N PHE A 272 -5.29 -0.65 27.88
CA PHE A 272 -4.30 0.40 28.09
C PHE A 272 -4.77 1.35 29.19
N ASP A 273 -3.81 1.91 29.94
CA ASP A 273 -4.11 2.84 31.01
C ASP A 273 -4.49 4.21 30.43
N ALA A 274 -5.68 4.71 30.81
CA ALA A 274 -6.19 5.98 30.29
C ALA A 274 -5.43 7.19 30.85
N GLU A 275 -4.89 7.10 32.07
CA GLU A 275 -4.09 8.16 32.67
C GLU A 275 -2.73 8.27 31.98
N GLU A 276 -2.07 7.14 31.69
CA GLU A 276 -0.83 7.11 30.90
C GLU A 276 -1.03 7.72 29.50
N TRP A 277 -2.19 7.46 28.88
CA TRP A 277 -2.56 8.05 27.58
C TRP A 277 -2.72 9.58 27.64
N GLU A 278 -3.42 10.10 28.64
CA GLU A 278 -3.56 11.56 28.80
C GLU A 278 -2.21 12.22 29.12
N GLN A 279 -1.39 11.62 29.99
CA GLN A 279 -0.05 12.10 30.29
C GLN A 279 0.87 12.11 29.06
N PHE A 280 0.70 11.15 28.14
CA PHE A 280 1.41 11.14 26.86
C PHE A 280 0.99 12.32 25.98
N LYS A 281 -0.31 12.61 25.86
CA LYS A 281 -0.80 13.77 25.10
C LYS A 281 -0.35 15.10 25.71
N GLU A 282 -0.37 15.24 27.04
CA GLU A 282 0.12 16.45 27.71
C GLU A 282 1.61 16.72 27.45
N ARG A 283 2.44 15.67 27.47
CA ARG A 283 3.87 15.76 27.12
C ARG A 283 4.09 16.16 25.67
N LEU A 284 3.21 15.74 24.76
CA LEU A 284 3.25 16.19 23.39
C LEU A 284 2.95 17.68 23.29
N GLU A 285 1.93 18.20 23.98
CA GLU A 285 1.57 19.63 23.92
C GLU A 285 2.64 20.55 24.51
N ASN A 286 3.33 20.11 25.58
CA ASN A 286 4.36 20.87 26.30
C ASN A 286 5.72 20.15 26.29
N PRO A 287 6.42 20.10 25.14
CA PRO A 287 7.67 19.36 24.97
C PRO A 287 8.86 19.98 25.73
#